data_AF-A0A645GEY6-F1
#
_entry.id   AF-A0A645GEY6-F1
#
_cell.length_a   1.000
_cell.length_b   1.000
_cell.length_c   1.000
_cell.angle_alpha   90.00
_cell.angle_beta   90.00
_cell.angle_gamma   90.00
#
_symmetry.space_group_name_H-M   'P 1'
#
loop_
_entity.id
_entity.type
_entity.pdbx_description
1 polymer ?
#
loop_
_entity_poly.entity_id
_entity_poly.type
_entity_poly.pdbx_seq_one_letter_code
_entity_poly.pdbx_strand_id
1 'polypeptide(L)' 'MEYLPEPQFIQVHRSFVINSLKVEAIEGNQLVIQNYKIPIARNLREATFESLLKNKLISR' A
#
# COMPACT_ATOMS: atom_id res chain seq x y z
N MET A 1 13.09 -6.23 0.24
CA MET A 1 12.03 -6.69 -0.68
C MET A 1 12.19 -8.16 -1.03
N GLU A 2 13.40 -8.64 -1.36
CA GLU A 2 13.67 -10.06 -1.67
C GLU A 2 13.20 -11.11 -0.64
N TYR A 3 12.98 -10.73 0.62
CA TYR A 3 12.54 -11.65 1.68
C TYR A 3 11.09 -11.47 2.12
N LEU A 4 10.34 -10.55 1.52
CA LEU A 4 8.91 -10.39 1.83
C LEU A 4 8.08 -11.10 0.75
N PRO A 5 7.04 -11.85 1.13
CA PRO A 5 6.17 -12.49 0.15
C PRO A 5 5.42 -11.42 -0.64
N GLU A 6 5.81 -11.21 -1.89
CA GLU A 6 4.98 -10.49 -2.85
C GLU A 6 3.74 -11.32 -3.18
N PRO A 7 2.54 -10.71 -3.36
CA PRO A 7 2.25 -9.27 -3.50
C PRO A 7 1.74 -8.60 -2.20
N GLN A 8 2.03 -9.16 -1.02
CA GLN A 8 1.45 -8.69 0.25
C GLN A 8 2.07 -7.40 0.78
N PHE A 9 3.30 -7.08 0.40
CA PHE A 9 4.01 -5.90 0.89
C PHE A 9 4.38 -4.96 -0.26
N ILE A 10 4.08 -3.68 -0.09
CA ILE A 10 4.37 -2.64 -1.09
C ILE A 10 5.07 -1.45 -0.45
N GLN A 11 6.04 -0.87 -1.16
CA GLN A 11 6.70 0.36 -0.73
C GLN A 11 5.86 1.56 -1.16
N VAL A 12 5.46 2.37 -0.19
CA VAL A 12 4.60 3.56 -0.42
C VAL A 12 5.35 4.85 -0.17
N HIS A 13 6.51 4.77 0.49
CA HIS A 13 7.43 5.87 0.73
C HIS A 13 8.86 5.33 0.89
N ARG A 14 9.89 6.18 0.73
CA ARG A 14 11.29 5.77 0.95
C ARG A 14 11.54 5.16 2.33
N SER A 15 10.71 5.53 3.31
CA SER A 15 10.79 5.10 4.71
C SER A 15 9.70 4.10 5.11
N PHE A 16 8.77 3.74 4.22
CA PHE A 16 7.61 2.92 4.58
C PHE A 16 7.34 1.82 3.56
N VAL A 17 7.25 0.60 4.07
CA VAL A 17 6.70 -0.57 3.40
C VAL A 17 5.50 -1.03 4.20
N ILE A 18 4.38 -1.29 3.54
CA ILE A 18 3.11 -1.61 4.18
C ILE A 18 2.55 -2.93 3.67
N ASN A 19 1.73 -3.60 4.49
CA ASN A 19 0.99 -4.77 4.05
C ASN A 19 -0.29 -4.33 3.33
N SER A 20 -0.41 -4.65 2.04
CA SER A 20 -1.53 -4.24 1.17
C SER A 20 -2.87 -4.81 1.62
N LEU A 21 -2.89 -5.98 2.27
CA LEU A 21 -4.09 -6.64 2.77
C LEU A 21 -4.65 -5.99 4.05
N LYS A 22 -3.84 -5.17 4.72
CA LYS A 22 -4.24 -4.46 5.96
C LYS A 22 -4.67 -3.02 5.71
N VAL A 23 -4.64 -2.55 4.46
CA VAL A 23 -5.10 -1.21 4.12
C VAL A 23 -6.62 -1.15 4.20
N GLU A 24 -7.12 -0.31 5.11
CA GLU A 24 -8.55 -0.13 5.35
C GLU A 24 -9.14 0.94 4.41
N ALA A 25 -8.43 2.06 4.27
CA ALA A 25 -8.87 3.17 3.43
C ALA A 25 -7.69 3.98 2.87
N ILE A 26 -8.00 4.82 1.88
CA ILE A 26 -7.08 5.84 1.35
C ILE A 26 -7.74 7.19 1.56
N GLU A 27 -7.10 8.06 2.34
CA GLU A 27 -7.54 9.43 2.63
C GLU A 27 -6.58 10.41 1.96
N GLY A 28 -6.97 10.93 0.80
CA GLY A 28 -6.14 11.86 0.02
C GLY A 28 -4.81 11.23 -0.43
N ASN A 29 -3.71 11.63 0.21
CA ASN A 29 -2.35 11.14 -0.03
C ASN A 29 -1.82 10.24 1.09
N GLN A 30 -2.70 9.72 1.96
CA GLN A 30 -2.35 8.85 3.07
C GLN A 30 -3.12 7.53 3.00
N LEU A 31 -2.47 6.44 3.41
CA LEU A 31 -3.10 5.16 3.66
C LEU A 31 -3.50 5.06 5.13
N VAL A 32 -4.71 4.56 5.37
CA VAL A 32 -5.22 4.25 6.72
C VAL A 32 -5.03 2.76 6.97
N ILE A 33 -4.26 2.44 8.01
CA ILE A 33 -4.03 1.08 8.49
C ILE A 33 -4.25 1.12 9.99
N GLN A 34 -5.36 0.57 10.48
CA GLN A 34 -5.76 0.66 11.89
C GLN A 34 -5.71 2.12 12.39
N ASN A 35 -4.94 2.39 13.45
CA ASN A 35 -4.78 3.73 14.03
C ASN A 35 -3.67 4.57 13.38
N TYR A 36 -3.05 4.09 12.29
CA TYR A 36 -1.94 4.77 11.63
C TYR A 36 -2.34 5.37 10.30
N LYS A 37 -1.87 6.59 10.05
CA LYS A 37 -1.93 7.26 8.74
C LYS A 37 -0.54 7.31 8.13
N ILE A 38 -0.36 6.62 7.02
CA ILE A 38 0.95 6.45 6.39
C ILE A 38 1.00 7.32 5.12
N PRO A 39 1.93 8.29 5.02
CA PRO A 39 2.03 9.15 3.85
C PRO A 39 2.55 8.37 2.64
N ILE A 40 1.96 8.66 1.48
CA ILE A 40 2.39 8.12 0.19
C ILE A 40 3.31 9.13 -0.48
N ALA A 41 4.49 8.69 -0.90
CA ALA A 41 5.39 9.52 -1.70
C ALA A 41 4.73 9.86 -3.04
N ARG A 42 4.88 11.12 -3.47
CA ARG A 42 4.23 11.63 -4.69
C ARG A 42 4.53 10.78 -5.93
N ASN A 43 5.78 10.34 -6.07
CA ASN A 43 6.25 9.50 -7.17
C ASN A 43 5.81 8.03 -7.08
N LEU A 44 5.34 7.58 -5.91
CA LEU A 44 4.88 6.20 -5.69
C LEU A 44 3.35 6.10 -5.66
N ARG A 45 2.63 7.22 -5.78
CA ARG A 45 1.17 7.27 -5.64
C ARG A 45 0.47 6.36 -6.63
N GLU A 46 0.79 6.49 -7.91
CA GLU A 46 0.14 5.72 -8.98
C GLU A 46 0.38 4.22 -8.82
N ALA A 47 1.65 3.82 -8.68
CA ALA A 47 2.04 2.42 -8.45
C ALA A 47 1.40 1.81 -7.18
N THR A 48 1.27 2.61 -6.10
CA THR A 48 0.59 2.18 -4.86
C THR A 48 -0.88 1.89 -5.13
N PHE A 49 -1.59 2.79 -5.83
CA PHE A 49 -3.00 2.61 -6.14
C PHE A 49 -3.25 1.42 -7.06
N GLU A 50 -2.45 1.26 -8.10
CA GLU A 50 -2.54 0.09 -9.01
C GLU A 50 -2.34 -1.23 -8.26
N SER A 51 -1.34 -1.27 -7.37
CA SER A 51 -1.06 -2.46 -6.55
C SER A 51 -2.19 -2.79 -5.59
N LEU A 52 -2.83 -1.78 -4.99
CA LEU A 52 -3.97 -1.97 -4.08
C LEU A 52 -5.23 -2.42 -4.84
N LEU A 53 -5.48 -1.88 -6.03
CA LEU A 53 -6.60 -2.30 -6.89
C LEU A 53 -6.43 -3.75 -7.34
N LYS A 54 -5.24 -4.12 -7.81
CA LYS A 54 -4.92 -5.49 -8.25
C LYS A 54 -5.17 -6.51 -7.14
N ASN A 55 -4.75 -6.23 -5.91
CA ASN A 55 -4.99 -7.12 -4.77
C ASN A 55 -6.48 -7.30 -4.44
N LYS A 56 -7.30 -6.23 -4.55
CA LYS A 56 -8.77 -6.35 -4.34
C LYS A 56 -9.47 -7.16 -5.43
N LEU A 57 -8.99 -7.09 -6.68
CA LEU A 57 -9.59 -7.81 -7.81
C LEU A 57 -9.24 -9.31 -7.81
N ILE A 58 -8.07 -9.70 -7.30
CA ILE A 58 -7.60 -11.10 -7.26
C ILE A 58 -8.25 -11.87 -6.09
N SER A 59 -8.83 -11.19 -5.10
CA SER A 59 -9.45 -11.81 -3.92
C SER A 59 -10.86 -12.40 -4.16
N ARG A 60 -11.23 -12.77 -5.39
CA ARG A 60 -12.57 -13.30 -5.70
C ARG A 60 -12.54 -14.74 -6.21
#